data_AF-A0A8J9ZII0-F1
#
_entry.id   AF-A0A8J9ZII0-F1
#
_cell.length_a   1.000
_cell.length_b   1.000
_cell.length_c   1.000
_cell.angle_alpha   90.00
_cell.angle_beta   90.00
_cell.angle_gamma   90.00
#
_symmetry.space_group_name_H-M   'P 1'
#
loop_
_entity.id
_entity.type
_entity.pdbx_description
1 polymer ?
#
loop_
_entity_poly.entity_id
_entity_poly.type
_entity_poly.pdbx_seq_one_letter_code
_entity_poly.pdbx_strand_id
1 'polypeptide(L)'
;MWEMTSISEETVMCFFQDVEFSAVVEEDRSAALLAKCMDTTPDAGWQLMCQEIVDIRRQFMTSAIWNQFIASAVLSALTLWQCRQTTVELREVRDKLSRDYDRKLTNIKSRLDKADREFRSILDKFEQEDQTDPIMLLDITMLTSDLRDIRHDLGLLRNDVTKDRRDVLGKRNRHLIAMIPCAVGVAGAAMTMPLAFAAGVTTGYKAMAIAGVVLNGGALAGNAYCAKRCQDTISLIDDRLGAIEEYEDRVTTALERAHELQQNMEQHSRQQERALLTTTGRNAPWILA
;
A
#
# COMPACT_ATOMS: atom_id res chain seq x y z
N MET A 1 -8.09 31.28 -65.20
CA MET A 1 -9.22 31.75 -64.37
C MET A 1 -9.95 30.49 -63.94
N TRP A 2 -9.80 30.08 -62.68
CA TRP A 2 -10.66 29.03 -62.12
C TRP A 2 -11.94 29.74 -61.71
N GLU A 3 -13.06 29.40 -62.34
CA GLU A 3 -14.37 29.89 -61.91
C GLU A 3 -14.61 29.38 -60.49
N MET A 4 -14.48 30.28 -59.51
CA MET A 4 -14.93 30.01 -58.15
C MET A 4 -16.44 29.94 -58.16
N THR A 5 -16.98 28.77 -57.87
CA THR A 5 -18.40 28.54 -57.61
C THR A 5 -18.87 29.54 -56.55
N SER A 6 -19.98 30.24 -56.82
CA SER A 6 -20.60 31.15 -55.86
C SER A 6 -20.92 30.40 -54.57
N ILE A 7 -20.41 30.87 -53.43
CA ILE A 7 -20.70 30.32 -52.12
C ILE A 7 -22.21 30.49 -51.88
N SER A 8 -22.97 29.38 -51.89
CA SER A 8 -24.40 29.37 -51.57
C SER A 8 -24.61 29.33 -50.06
N GLU A 9 -25.76 29.82 -49.60
CA GLU A 9 -26.20 29.74 -48.20
C GLU A 9 -26.17 28.30 -47.66
N GLU A 10 -26.54 27.32 -48.48
CA GLU A 10 -26.48 25.89 -48.15
C GLU A 10 -25.04 25.39 -47.93
N THR A 11 -24.06 25.93 -48.66
CA THR A 11 -22.65 25.56 -48.48
C THR A 11 -22.13 26.03 -47.13
N VAL A 12 -22.53 27.23 -46.69
CA VAL A 12 -22.14 27.80 -45.40
C VAL A 12 -22.85 27.09 -44.25
N MET A 13 -24.13 26.76 -44.40
CA MET A 13 -24.91 26.04 -43.37
C MET A 13 -24.40 24.62 -43.10
N CYS A 14 -23.89 23.91 -44.12
CA CYS A 14 -23.22 22.62 -43.92
C CYS A 14 -21.93 22.72 -43.07
N PHE A 15 -21.24 23.88 -43.03
CA PHE A 15 -20.06 24.08 -42.18
C PHE A 15 -20.40 24.28 -40.69
N PHE A 16 -21.61 24.72 -40.37
CA PHE A 16 -22.06 24.94 -38.98
C PHE A 16 -22.79 23.75 -38.36
N GLN A 17 -23.00 22.66 -39.12
CA GLN A 17 -23.72 21.46 -38.66
C GLN A 17 -22.88 20.45 -37.86
N ASP A 18 -21.56 20.66 -37.72
CA ASP A 18 -20.77 19.84 -36.79
C ASP A 18 -21.19 20.16 -35.35
N VAL A 19 -21.68 19.14 -34.64
CA VAL A 19 -22.40 19.23 -33.36
C VAL A 19 -21.56 19.86 -32.22
N GLU A 20 -20.23 19.94 -32.37
CA GLU A 20 -19.33 20.65 -31.45
C GLU A 20 -19.09 22.12 -31.81
N PHE A 21 -19.32 22.53 -33.06
CA PHE A 21 -19.11 23.91 -33.52
C PHE A 21 -20.31 24.81 -33.15
N SER A 22 -21.53 24.27 -33.21
CA SER A 22 -22.76 24.95 -32.75
C SER A 22 -22.78 25.21 -31.23
N ALA A 23 -22.01 24.46 -30.44
CA ALA A 23 -21.82 24.72 -29.01
C ALA A 23 -20.86 25.89 -28.72
N VAL A 24 -20.06 26.30 -29.70
CA VAL A 24 -19.03 27.36 -29.55
C VAL A 24 -19.41 28.63 -30.32
N VAL A 25 -20.20 28.51 -31.38
CA VAL A 25 -20.74 29.65 -32.13
C VAL A 25 -22.23 29.75 -31.87
N GLU A 26 -22.61 30.65 -30.98
CA GLU A 26 -24.02 31.01 -30.77
C GLU A 26 -24.69 31.31 -32.11
N GLU A 27 -25.93 30.83 -32.29
CA GLU A 27 -26.68 30.91 -33.56
C GLU A 27 -26.76 32.35 -34.09
N ASP A 28 -26.89 33.32 -33.18
CA ASP A 28 -26.89 34.77 -33.47
C ASP A 28 -25.54 35.28 -34.00
N ARG A 29 -24.43 34.72 -33.53
CA ARG A 29 -23.06 35.11 -33.96
C ARG A 29 -22.76 34.56 -35.35
N SER A 30 -23.23 33.35 -35.65
CA SER A 30 -23.16 32.75 -36.99
C SER A 30 -23.99 33.54 -38.01
N ALA A 31 -25.22 33.92 -37.65
CA ALA A 31 -26.11 34.73 -38.50
C ALA A 31 -25.53 36.14 -38.76
N ALA A 32 -24.96 36.77 -37.74
CA ALA A 32 -24.30 38.07 -37.88
C ALA A 32 -23.03 38.01 -38.76
N LEU A 33 -22.26 36.92 -38.67
CA LEU A 33 -21.09 36.70 -39.53
C LEU A 33 -21.51 36.48 -40.99
N LEU A 34 -22.56 35.68 -41.23
CA LEU A 34 -23.15 35.45 -42.55
C LEU A 34 -23.63 36.75 -43.19
N ALA A 35 -24.40 37.57 -42.46
CA ALA A 35 -24.85 38.88 -42.95
C ALA A 35 -23.67 39.78 -43.34
N LYS A 36 -22.63 39.83 -42.50
CA LYS A 36 -21.43 40.63 -42.74
C LYS A 36 -20.59 40.13 -43.93
N CYS A 37 -20.59 38.82 -44.20
CA CYS A 37 -19.90 38.25 -45.35
C CYS A 37 -20.64 38.52 -46.66
N MET A 38 -21.98 38.48 -46.64
CA MET A 38 -22.82 38.80 -47.80
C MET A 38 -22.70 40.28 -48.24
N ASP A 39 -22.34 41.18 -47.31
CA ASP A 39 -22.10 42.60 -47.57
C ASP A 39 -20.67 42.92 -48.09
N THR A 40 -19.82 41.90 -48.27
CA THR A 40 -18.42 42.06 -48.70
C THR A 40 -18.12 41.33 -50.01
N THR A 41 -16.99 41.66 -50.66
CA THR A 41 -16.55 40.90 -51.83
C THR A 41 -16.26 39.44 -51.44
N PRO A 42 -16.49 38.45 -52.32
CA PRO A 42 -16.36 37.04 -51.99
C PRO A 42 -15.01 36.66 -51.33
N ASP A 43 -13.91 37.23 -51.82
CA ASP A 43 -12.57 36.99 -51.25
C ASP A 43 -12.43 37.55 -49.82
N ALA A 44 -13.01 38.73 -49.56
CA ALA A 44 -12.99 39.36 -48.24
C ALA A 44 -13.93 38.65 -47.25
N GLY A 45 -15.10 38.21 -47.72
CA GLY A 45 -16.04 37.41 -46.94
C GLY A 45 -15.45 36.04 -46.58
N TRP A 46 -14.77 35.38 -47.52
CA TRP A 46 -14.05 34.13 -47.26
C TRP A 46 -12.94 34.28 -46.22
N GLN A 47 -12.14 35.35 -46.33
CA GLN A 47 -11.11 35.67 -45.33
C GLN A 47 -11.70 35.94 -43.94
N LEU A 48 -12.83 36.64 -43.87
CA LEU A 48 -13.57 36.89 -42.62
C LEU A 48 -14.05 35.59 -41.98
N MET A 49 -14.67 34.68 -42.75
CA MET A 49 -15.10 33.37 -42.22
C MET A 49 -13.93 32.53 -41.73
N CYS A 50 -12.85 32.45 -42.52
CA CYS A 50 -11.64 31.71 -42.15
C CYS A 50 -10.99 32.27 -40.87
N GLN A 51 -10.94 33.59 -40.72
CA GLN A 51 -10.40 34.24 -39.54
C GLN A 51 -11.26 33.96 -38.30
N GLU A 52 -12.58 34.03 -38.42
CA GLU A 52 -13.50 33.74 -37.31
C GLU A 52 -13.37 32.27 -36.84
N ILE A 53 -13.26 31.31 -37.77
CA ILE A 53 -13.02 29.89 -37.46
C ILE A 53 -11.71 29.71 -36.68
N VAL A 54 -10.64 30.39 -37.11
CA VAL A 54 -9.35 30.35 -36.40
C VAL A 54 -9.47 30.93 -35.00
N ASP A 55 -10.20 32.03 -34.83
CA ASP A 55 -10.38 32.69 -33.53
C ASP A 55 -11.27 31.87 -32.58
N ILE A 56 -12.33 31.25 -33.08
CA ILE A 56 -13.16 30.27 -32.35
C ILE A 56 -12.30 29.09 -31.87
N ARG A 57 -11.53 28.49 -32.78
CA ARG A 57 -10.64 27.38 -32.46
C ARG A 57 -9.58 27.77 -31.42
N ARG A 58 -9.04 28.99 -31.53
CA ARG A 58 -8.08 29.54 -30.56
C ARG A 58 -8.72 29.73 -29.19
N GLN A 59 -9.93 30.29 -29.12
CA GLN A 59 -10.66 30.50 -27.85
C GLN A 59 -11.00 29.17 -27.17
N PHE A 60 -11.53 28.20 -27.93
CA PHE A 60 -11.81 26.86 -27.42
C PHE A 60 -10.56 26.19 -26.84
N MET A 61 -9.47 26.16 -27.61
CA MET A 61 -8.21 25.56 -27.16
C MET A 61 -7.64 26.27 -25.92
N THR A 62 -7.78 27.59 -25.85
CA THR A 62 -7.36 28.39 -24.71
C THR A 62 -8.09 27.97 -23.42
N SER A 63 -9.42 27.83 -23.50
CA SER A 63 -10.25 27.37 -22.38
C SER A 63 -9.93 25.93 -21.97
N ALA A 64 -9.77 25.03 -22.94
CA ALA A 64 -9.41 23.64 -22.70
C ALA A 64 -8.05 23.51 -21.98
N ILE A 65 -7.02 24.24 -22.43
CA ILE A 65 -5.70 24.27 -21.81
C ILE A 65 -5.78 24.79 -20.37
N TRP A 66 -6.53 25.87 -20.16
CA TRP A 66 -6.67 26.48 -18.84
C TRP A 66 -7.31 25.51 -17.83
N ASN A 67 -8.44 24.91 -18.20
CA ASN A 67 -9.14 23.95 -17.34
C ASN A 67 -8.29 22.72 -17.05
N GLN A 68 -7.59 22.21 -18.07
CA GLN A 68 -6.68 21.07 -17.92
C GLN A 68 -5.50 21.41 -17.00
N PHE A 69 -4.93 22.61 -17.13
CA PHE A 69 -3.84 23.07 -16.26
C PHE A 69 -4.30 23.15 -14.80
N ILE A 70 -5.47 23.75 -14.53
CA ILE A 70 -6.03 23.82 -13.17
C ILE A 70 -6.25 22.42 -12.60
N ALA A 71 -6.88 21.52 -13.36
CA ALA A 71 -7.10 20.14 -12.91
C ALA A 71 -5.77 19.42 -12.60
N SER A 72 -4.76 19.61 -13.45
CA SER A 72 -3.42 19.04 -13.25
C SER A 72 -2.73 19.61 -12.01
N ALA A 73 -2.87 20.91 -11.76
CA ALA A 73 -2.29 21.57 -10.59
C ALA A 73 -2.94 21.07 -9.28
N VAL A 74 -4.28 20.98 -9.25
CA VAL A 74 -5.02 20.45 -8.10
C VAL A 74 -4.66 19.00 -7.85
N LEU A 75 -4.66 18.15 -8.88
CA LEU A 75 -4.29 16.74 -8.75
C LEU A 75 -2.84 16.57 -8.25
N SER A 76 -1.91 17.37 -8.78
CA SER A 76 -0.51 17.34 -8.36
C SER A 76 -0.35 17.77 -6.90
N ALA A 77 -1.01 18.85 -6.48
CA ALA A 77 -0.98 19.30 -5.09
C ALA A 77 -1.55 18.26 -4.11
N LEU A 78 -2.70 17.66 -4.44
CA LEU A 78 -3.30 16.58 -3.65
C LEU A 78 -2.38 15.36 -3.58
N THR A 79 -1.77 15.01 -4.71
CA THR A 79 -0.83 13.87 -4.78
C THR A 79 0.40 14.11 -3.91
N LEU A 80 1.01 15.30 -4.00
CA LEU A 80 2.17 15.66 -3.17
C LEU A 80 1.83 15.66 -1.68
N TRP A 81 0.64 16.16 -1.31
CA TRP A 81 0.15 16.10 0.06
C TRP A 81 -0.01 14.66 0.54
N GLN A 82 -0.68 13.80 -0.21
CA GLN A 82 -0.85 12.39 0.12
C GLN A 82 0.50 11.66 0.20
N CYS A 83 1.40 11.89 -0.75
CA CYS A 83 2.75 11.32 -0.74
C CYS A 83 3.53 11.73 0.51
N ARG A 84 3.41 12.99 0.94
CA ARG A 84 4.02 13.48 2.17
C ARG A 84 3.45 12.77 3.40
N GLN A 85 2.12 12.65 3.51
CA GLN A 85 1.49 11.93 4.61
C GLN A 85 1.95 10.47 4.67
N THR A 86 1.89 9.75 3.56
CA THR A 86 2.38 8.37 3.48
C THR A 86 3.84 8.27 3.90
N THR A 87 4.70 9.19 3.47
CA THR A 87 6.13 9.16 3.83
C THR A 87 6.35 9.35 5.34
N VAL A 88 5.58 10.22 5.99
CA VAL A 88 5.65 10.41 7.45
C VAL A 88 5.19 9.16 8.17
N GLU A 89 4.04 8.61 7.79
CA GLU A 89 3.49 7.41 8.42
C GLU A 89 4.38 6.17 8.22
N LEU A 90 4.98 6.01 7.03
CA LEU A 90 5.94 4.93 6.79
C LEU A 90 7.19 5.06 7.66
N ARG A 91 7.62 6.30 7.96
CA ARG A 91 8.73 6.54 8.89
C ARG A 91 8.34 6.11 10.31
N GLU A 92 7.14 6.46 10.76
CA GLU A 92 6.63 6.04 12.08
C GLU A 92 6.53 4.51 12.19
N VAL A 93 6.01 3.84 11.15
CA VAL A 93 5.96 2.38 11.10
C VAL A 93 7.36 1.77 11.17
N ARG A 94 8.32 2.32 10.41
CA ARG A 94 9.71 1.85 10.43
C ARG A 94 10.39 2.07 11.79
N ASP A 95 10.14 3.20 12.43
CA ASP A 95 10.68 3.50 13.75
C ASP A 95 10.08 2.54 14.80
N LYS A 96 8.77 2.27 14.72
CA LYS A 96 8.07 1.29 15.56
C LYS A 96 8.61 -0.13 15.35
N LEU A 97 8.84 -0.56 14.10
CA LEU A 97 9.48 -1.83 13.77
C LEU A 97 10.87 -1.96 14.41
N SER A 98 11.73 -0.96 14.18
CA SER A 98 13.13 -1.02 14.62
C SER A 98 13.32 -0.86 16.14
N ARG A 99 12.41 -0.18 16.84
CA ARG A 99 12.55 0.05 18.28
C ARG A 99 11.70 -0.91 19.10
N ASP A 100 10.40 -0.96 18.81
CA ASP A 100 9.47 -1.67 19.68
C ASP A 100 9.45 -3.16 19.33
N TYR A 101 9.37 -3.51 18.05
CA TYR A 101 9.31 -4.91 17.64
C TYR A 101 10.65 -5.61 17.82
N ASP A 102 11.76 -5.01 17.39
CA ASP A 102 13.09 -5.61 17.60
C ASP A 102 13.40 -5.78 19.09
N ARG A 103 12.99 -4.84 19.95
CA ARG A 103 13.13 -4.97 21.41
C ARG A 103 12.27 -6.10 21.98
N LYS A 104 10.98 -6.17 21.60
CA LYS A 104 10.08 -7.26 22.05
C LYS A 104 10.60 -8.62 21.60
N LEU A 105 11.03 -8.73 20.35
CA LEU A 105 11.57 -9.94 19.75
C LEU A 105 12.88 -10.38 20.43
N THR A 106 13.76 -9.42 20.76
CA THR A 106 14.98 -9.69 21.54
C THR A 106 14.67 -10.17 22.96
N ASN A 107 13.67 -9.60 23.63
CA ASN A 107 13.23 -10.06 24.94
C ASN A 107 12.66 -11.48 24.88
N ILE A 108 11.78 -11.75 23.91
CA ILE A 108 11.23 -13.09 23.67
C ILE A 108 12.34 -14.11 23.42
N LYS A 109 13.31 -13.78 22.55
CA LYS A 109 14.48 -14.63 22.30
C LYS A 109 15.25 -14.91 23.59
N SER A 110 15.54 -13.88 24.38
CA SER A 110 16.27 -14.06 25.65
C SER A 110 15.52 -14.95 26.64
N ARG A 111 14.18 -14.84 26.71
CA ARG A 111 13.34 -15.69 27.56
C ARG A 111 13.31 -17.13 27.06
N LEU A 112 13.23 -17.31 25.74
CA LEU A 112 13.27 -18.63 25.11
C LEU A 112 14.62 -19.33 25.32
N ASP A 113 15.73 -18.62 25.13
CA ASP A 113 17.08 -19.16 25.37
C ASP A 113 17.32 -19.46 26.86
N LYS A 114 16.65 -18.73 27.77
CA LYS A 114 16.63 -19.06 29.21
C LYS A 114 15.83 -20.34 29.46
N ALA A 115 14.62 -20.45 28.91
CA ALA A 115 13.79 -21.64 29.02
C ALA A 115 14.49 -22.89 28.45
N ASP A 116 15.19 -22.78 27.31
CA ASP A 116 15.98 -23.87 26.73
C ASP A 116 17.11 -24.34 27.67
N ARG A 117 17.76 -23.43 28.41
CA ARG A 117 18.78 -23.78 29.40
C ARG A 117 18.20 -24.43 30.64
N GLU A 118 17.08 -23.90 31.14
CA GLU A 118 16.36 -24.48 32.29
C GLU A 118 15.84 -25.89 31.94
N PHE A 119 15.28 -26.08 30.75
CA PHE A 119 14.87 -27.39 30.25
C PHE A 119 16.01 -28.41 30.26
N ARG A 120 17.18 -28.06 29.70
CA ARG A 120 18.35 -28.95 29.71
C ARG A 120 18.82 -29.26 31.12
N SER A 121 18.84 -28.26 32.00
CA SER A 121 19.21 -28.50 33.40
C SER A 121 18.25 -29.44 34.12
N ILE A 122 16.94 -29.37 33.83
CA ILE A 122 15.95 -30.28 34.41
C ILE A 122 16.13 -31.69 33.82
N LEU A 123 16.35 -31.79 32.51
CA LEU A 123 16.59 -33.07 31.83
C LEU A 123 17.85 -33.76 32.36
N ASP A 124 18.97 -33.04 32.47
CA ASP A 124 20.24 -33.59 32.97
C ASP A 124 20.10 -34.10 34.41
N LYS A 125 19.35 -33.39 35.26
CA LYS A 125 19.06 -33.84 36.63
C LYS A 125 18.20 -35.10 36.64
N PHE A 126 17.16 -35.15 35.81
CA PHE A 126 16.28 -36.32 35.70
C PHE A 126 17.03 -37.57 35.19
N GLU A 127 18.00 -37.40 34.30
CA GLU A 127 18.83 -38.50 33.80
C GLU A 127 19.88 -38.98 34.82
N GLN A 128 20.32 -38.10 35.72
CA GLN A 128 21.31 -38.42 36.76
C GLN A 128 20.70 -39.00 38.04
N GLU A 129 19.47 -38.59 38.37
CA GLU A 129 18.80 -39.00 39.59
C GLU A 129 17.88 -40.21 39.34
N ASP A 130 18.16 -41.34 40.01
CA ASP A 130 17.32 -42.54 39.98
C ASP A 130 15.92 -42.33 40.62
N GLN A 131 15.60 -41.13 41.13
CA GLN A 131 14.32 -40.78 41.75
C GLN A 131 13.79 -39.44 41.27
N THR A 132 12.48 -39.37 41.00
CA THR A 132 11.83 -38.12 40.59
C THR A 132 11.51 -37.26 41.82
N ASP A 133 12.26 -36.20 42.07
CA ASP A 133 11.97 -35.24 43.14
C ASP A 133 10.70 -34.41 42.81
N PRO A 134 9.74 -34.24 43.74
CA PRO A 134 8.64 -33.27 43.62
C PRO A 134 9.06 -31.87 43.15
N ILE A 135 10.27 -31.43 43.49
CA ILE A 135 10.83 -30.15 43.03
C ILE A 135 11.05 -30.14 41.52
N MET A 136 11.48 -31.25 40.89
CA MET A 136 11.63 -31.33 39.44
C MET A 136 10.29 -31.21 38.70
N LEU A 137 9.22 -31.82 39.26
CA LEU A 137 7.87 -31.69 38.72
C LEU A 137 7.34 -30.25 38.82
N LEU A 138 7.69 -29.52 39.88
CA LEU A 138 7.39 -28.10 40.00
C LEU A 138 8.18 -27.27 38.98
N ASP A 139 9.49 -27.52 38.85
CA ASP A 139 10.38 -26.82 37.91
C ASP A 139 9.90 -26.98 36.45
N ILE A 140 9.52 -28.20 36.02
CA ILE A 140 9.00 -28.43 34.66
C ILE A 140 7.62 -27.78 34.44
N THR A 141 6.79 -27.71 35.49
CA THR A 141 5.49 -27.03 35.42
C THR A 141 5.66 -25.52 35.27
N MET A 142 6.58 -24.92 36.03
CA MET A 142 6.93 -23.50 35.90
C MET A 142 7.49 -23.18 34.52
N LEU A 143 8.42 -24.01 34.01
CA LEU A 143 8.95 -23.87 32.65
C LEU A 143 7.85 -23.91 31.59
N THR A 144 6.92 -24.86 31.71
CA THR A 144 5.81 -25.01 30.77
C THR A 144 4.89 -23.78 30.80
N SER A 145 4.68 -23.18 31.97
CA SER A 145 3.96 -21.91 32.10
C SER A 145 4.69 -20.77 31.37
N ASP A 146 5.99 -20.62 31.62
CA ASP A 146 6.81 -19.58 30.98
C ASP A 146 6.80 -19.71 29.44
N LEU A 147 6.89 -20.93 28.92
CA LEU A 147 6.80 -21.19 27.48
C LEU A 147 5.42 -20.84 26.89
N ARG A 148 4.33 -21.08 27.63
CA ARG A 148 2.98 -20.65 27.22
C ARG A 148 2.85 -19.13 27.17
N ASP A 149 3.43 -18.43 28.15
CA ASP A 149 3.44 -16.97 28.17
C ASP A 149 4.25 -16.40 26.99
N ILE A 150 5.41 -17.00 26.68
CA ILE A 150 6.20 -16.63 25.50
C ILE A 150 5.39 -16.83 24.21
N ARG A 151 4.67 -17.96 24.08
CA ARG A 151 3.79 -18.22 22.94
C ARG A 151 2.68 -17.18 22.81
N HIS A 152 2.09 -16.77 23.93
CA HIS A 152 1.06 -15.74 23.95
C HIS A 152 1.61 -14.39 23.48
N ASP A 153 2.78 -13.99 23.98
CA ASP A 153 3.44 -12.74 23.60
C ASP A 153 3.83 -12.71 22.12
N LEU A 154 4.29 -13.84 21.57
CA LEU A 154 4.55 -14.00 20.13
C LEU A 154 3.28 -13.81 19.32
N GLY A 155 2.16 -14.42 19.74
CA GLY A 155 0.86 -14.26 19.07
C GLY A 155 0.36 -12.81 19.08
N LEU A 156 0.52 -12.08 20.20
CA LEU A 156 0.20 -10.66 20.27
C LEU A 156 1.09 -9.84 19.33
N LEU A 157 2.39 -10.11 19.31
CA LEU A 157 3.33 -9.43 18.42
C LEU A 157 3.02 -9.71 16.95
N ARG A 158 2.70 -10.96 16.59
CA ARG A 158 2.28 -11.36 15.23
C ARG A 158 1.06 -10.57 14.79
N ASN A 159 0.06 -10.43 15.65
CA ASN A 159 -1.16 -9.70 15.36
C ASN A 159 -0.90 -8.21 15.12
N ASP A 160 -0.08 -7.58 15.97
CA ASP A 160 0.32 -6.17 15.82
C ASP A 160 1.06 -5.92 14.51
N VAL A 161 2.05 -6.77 14.20
CA VAL A 161 2.86 -6.67 12.97
C VAL A 161 1.99 -6.92 11.73
N THR A 162 1.08 -7.89 11.77
CA THR A 162 0.15 -8.20 10.67
C THR A 162 -0.84 -7.06 10.43
N LYS A 163 -1.26 -6.35 11.48
CA LYS A 163 -2.09 -5.16 11.35
C LYS A 163 -1.35 -4.05 10.61
N ASP A 164 -0.13 -3.72 11.05
CA ASP A 164 0.69 -2.70 10.39
C ASP A 164 0.97 -3.07 8.92
N ARG A 165 1.22 -4.36 8.63
CA ARG A 165 1.36 -4.87 7.26
C ARG A 165 0.14 -4.55 6.39
N ARG A 166 -1.06 -4.84 6.88
CA ARG A 166 -2.32 -4.60 6.16
C ARG A 166 -2.52 -3.11 5.90
N ASP A 167 -2.19 -2.26 6.87
CA ASP A 167 -2.32 -0.81 6.74
C ASP A 167 -1.36 -0.26 5.67
N VAL A 168 -0.10 -0.71 5.66
CA VAL A 168 0.89 -0.34 4.64
C VAL A 168 0.49 -0.86 3.25
N LEU A 169 -0.03 -2.10 3.17
CA LEU A 169 -0.55 -2.69 1.94
C LEU A 169 -1.71 -1.87 1.37
N GLY A 170 -2.65 -1.45 2.23
CA GLY A 170 -3.76 -0.57 1.85
C GLY A 170 -3.26 0.74 1.24
N LYS A 171 -2.25 1.37 1.83
CA LYS A 171 -1.63 2.60 1.31
C LYS A 171 -0.92 2.37 -0.02
N ARG A 172 -0.15 1.28 -0.15
CA ARG A 172 0.49 0.90 -1.43
C ARG A 172 -0.54 0.83 -2.55
N ASN A 173 -1.64 0.12 -2.31
CA ASN A 173 -2.69 -0.07 -3.31
C ASN A 173 -3.37 1.25 -3.68
N ARG A 174 -3.59 2.16 -2.72
CA ARG A 174 -4.10 3.52 -3.01
C ARG A 174 -3.17 4.29 -3.96
N HIS A 175 -1.87 4.27 -3.73
CA HIS A 175 -0.91 4.92 -4.62
C HIS A 175 -0.86 4.30 -6.01
N LEU A 176 -0.88 2.96 -6.11
CA LEU A 176 -0.94 2.26 -7.39
C LEU A 176 -2.19 2.63 -8.21
N ILE A 177 -3.35 2.71 -7.55
CA ILE A 177 -4.61 3.13 -8.21
C ILE A 177 -4.52 4.61 -8.62
N ALA A 178 -3.96 5.47 -7.77
CA ALA A 178 -3.80 6.90 -8.06
C ALA A 178 -2.82 7.20 -9.22
N MET A 179 -1.95 6.26 -9.59
CA MET A 179 -1.11 6.39 -10.79
C MET A 179 -1.92 6.43 -12.08
N ILE A 180 -3.08 5.75 -12.15
CA ILE A 180 -3.90 5.65 -13.36
C ILE A 180 -4.39 7.03 -13.84
N PRO A 181 -5.11 7.84 -13.04
CA PRO A 181 -5.55 9.17 -13.46
C PRO A 181 -4.37 10.10 -13.75
N CYS A 182 -3.23 9.96 -13.07
CA CYS A 182 -2.02 10.74 -13.37
C CYS A 182 -1.47 10.40 -14.76
N ALA A 183 -1.42 9.11 -15.13
CA ALA A 183 -0.96 8.68 -16.45
C ALA A 183 -1.91 9.16 -17.57
N VAL A 184 -3.23 9.09 -17.35
CA VAL A 184 -4.22 9.66 -18.27
C VAL A 184 -4.04 11.18 -18.39
N GLY A 185 -3.78 11.87 -17.27
CA GLY A 185 -3.50 13.31 -17.25
C GLY A 185 -2.24 13.68 -18.05
N VAL A 186 -1.17 12.89 -17.95
CA VAL A 186 0.05 13.07 -18.77
C VAL A 186 -0.27 12.91 -20.26
N ALA A 187 -0.94 11.83 -20.64
CA ALA A 187 -1.29 11.57 -22.04
C ALA A 187 -2.20 12.68 -22.60
N GLY A 188 -3.23 13.07 -21.84
CA GLY A 188 -4.12 14.17 -22.20
C GLY A 188 -3.35 15.47 -22.39
N ALA A 189 -2.44 15.82 -21.47
CA ALA A 189 -1.70 17.09 -21.55
C ALA A 189 -0.67 17.08 -22.69
N ALA A 190 -0.09 15.92 -22.98
CA ALA A 190 0.80 15.74 -24.12
C ALA A 190 0.06 15.91 -25.46
N MET A 191 -1.18 15.41 -25.57
CA MET A 191 -2.01 15.59 -26.77
C MET A 191 -2.46 17.04 -26.97
N THR A 192 -2.69 17.79 -25.89
CA THR A 192 -3.07 19.21 -25.97
C THR A 192 -1.94 20.10 -26.51
N MET A 193 -0.67 19.73 -26.33
CA MET A 193 0.46 20.52 -26.84
C MET A 193 0.43 20.75 -28.36
N PRO A 194 0.46 19.72 -29.24
CA PRO A 194 0.44 19.93 -30.68
C PRO A 194 -0.83 20.65 -31.15
N LEU A 195 -1.97 20.40 -30.50
CA LEU A 195 -3.23 21.11 -30.78
C LEU A 195 -3.14 22.60 -30.43
N ALA A 196 -2.49 22.95 -29.31
CA ALA A 196 -2.22 24.33 -28.93
C ALA A 196 -1.28 25.03 -29.94
N PHE A 197 -0.25 24.33 -30.41
CA PHE A 197 0.64 24.86 -31.46
C PHE A 197 -0.11 25.10 -32.78
N ALA A 198 -0.95 24.15 -33.19
CA ALA A 198 -1.74 24.25 -34.43
C ALA A 198 -2.83 25.33 -34.37
N ALA A 199 -3.47 25.53 -33.21
CA ALA A 199 -4.50 26.55 -33.02
C ALA A 199 -3.95 27.98 -32.85
N GLY A 200 -2.61 28.14 -32.84
CA GLY A 200 -1.98 29.46 -32.74
C GLY A 200 -2.34 30.20 -31.45
N VAL A 201 -2.50 29.49 -30.32
CA VAL A 201 -2.70 30.13 -29.01
C VAL A 201 -1.41 30.85 -28.55
N THR A 202 -1.55 31.80 -27.62
CA THR A 202 -0.41 32.60 -27.16
C THR A 202 0.65 31.74 -26.44
N THR A 203 1.88 32.24 -26.36
CA THR A 203 3.01 31.55 -25.73
C THR A 203 2.72 31.16 -24.27
N GLY A 204 1.93 31.96 -23.54
CA GLY A 204 1.52 31.65 -22.16
C GLY A 204 0.72 30.35 -22.05
N TYR A 205 -0.26 30.13 -22.93
CA TYR A 205 -1.06 28.90 -22.93
C TYR A 205 -0.25 27.69 -23.40
N LYS A 206 0.70 27.87 -24.33
CA LYS A 206 1.65 26.80 -24.70
C LYS A 206 2.49 26.37 -23.48
N ALA A 207 2.97 27.32 -22.69
CA ALA A 207 3.70 27.03 -21.46
C ALA A 207 2.81 26.32 -20.41
N MET A 208 1.53 26.70 -20.28
CA MET A 208 0.60 26.00 -19.39
C MET A 208 0.35 24.55 -19.82
N ALA A 209 0.23 24.27 -21.11
CA ALA A 209 0.10 22.90 -21.61
C ALA A 209 1.34 22.05 -21.25
N ILE A 210 2.54 22.61 -21.38
CA ILE A 210 3.80 21.97 -20.93
C ILE A 210 3.79 21.74 -19.42
N ALA A 211 3.42 22.76 -18.64
CA ALA A 211 3.35 22.64 -17.19
C ALA A 211 2.34 21.56 -16.76
N GLY A 212 1.22 21.41 -17.46
CA GLY A 212 0.25 20.32 -17.23
C GLY A 212 0.89 18.93 -17.35
N VAL A 213 1.72 18.70 -18.37
CA VAL A 213 2.47 17.44 -18.50
C VAL A 213 3.42 17.21 -17.33
N VAL A 214 4.17 18.24 -16.94
CA VAL A 214 5.11 18.17 -15.82
C VAL A 214 4.40 17.89 -14.49
N LEU A 215 3.28 18.55 -14.24
CA LEU A 215 2.50 18.39 -13.00
C LEU A 215 1.94 16.97 -12.86
N ASN A 216 1.34 16.43 -13.92
CA ASN A 216 0.83 15.06 -13.93
C ASN A 216 1.96 14.03 -13.91
N GLY A 217 3.07 14.28 -14.61
CA GLY A 217 4.24 13.41 -14.61
C GLY A 217 4.93 13.34 -13.24
N GLY A 218 5.05 14.48 -12.57
CA GLY A 218 5.54 14.57 -11.19
C GLY A 218 4.62 13.85 -10.20
N ALA A 219 3.30 14.00 -10.35
CA ALA A 219 2.31 13.28 -9.55
C ALA A 219 2.40 11.76 -9.76
N LEU A 220 2.53 11.31 -11.01
CA LEU A 220 2.72 9.90 -11.37
C LEU A 220 3.99 9.34 -10.71
N ALA A 221 5.11 10.03 -10.85
CA ALA A 221 6.39 9.65 -10.25
C ALA A 221 6.32 9.63 -8.72
N GLY A 222 5.63 10.60 -8.10
CA GLY A 222 5.40 10.65 -6.66
C GLY A 222 4.62 9.44 -6.13
N ASN A 223 3.52 9.09 -6.80
CA ASN A 223 2.74 7.89 -6.46
C ASN A 223 3.57 6.60 -6.64
N ALA A 224 4.31 6.47 -7.74
CA ALA A 224 5.18 5.32 -7.98
C ALA A 224 6.26 5.19 -6.90
N TYR A 225 6.88 6.31 -6.51
CA TYR A 225 7.86 6.36 -5.44
C TYR A 225 7.25 5.93 -4.09
N CYS A 226 6.07 6.43 -3.73
CA CYS A 226 5.39 6.05 -2.49
C CYS A 226 4.97 4.58 -2.49
N ALA A 227 4.46 4.07 -3.61
CA ALA A 227 4.13 2.65 -3.76
C ALA A 227 5.38 1.78 -3.54
N LYS A 228 6.53 2.17 -4.11
CA LYS A 228 7.80 1.48 -3.87
C LYS A 228 8.22 1.53 -2.40
N ARG A 229 8.16 2.70 -1.75
CA ARG A 229 8.49 2.84 -0.31
C ARG A 229 7.58 2.00 0.59
N CYS A 230 6.29 1.92 0.26
CA CYS A 230 5.38 1.00 0.94
C CYS A 230 5.83 -0.45 0.74
N GLN A 231 6.21 -0.83 -0.48
CA GLN A 231 6.71 -2.18 -0.77
C GLN A 231 7.97 -2.52 0.02
N ASP A 232 8.95 -1.60 0.08
CA ASP A 232 10.17 -1.79 0.87
C ASP A 232 9.84 -1.99 2.36
N THR A 233 8.85 -1.26 2.88
CA THR A 233 8.39 -1.38 4.26
C THR A 233 7.64 -2.69 4.50
N ILE A 234 6.83 -3.15 3.54
CA ILE A 234 6.17 -4.46 3.61
C ILE A 234 7.22 -5.57 3.66
N SER A 235 8.27 -5.52 2.85
CA SER A 235 9.35 -6.51 2.89
C SER A 235 10.03 -6.56 4.25
N LEU A 236 10.31 -5.41 4.86
CA LEU A 236 10.86 -5.36 6.23
C LEU A 236 9.89 -5.97 7.27
N ILE A 237 8.59 -5.76 7.10
CA ILE A 237 7.57 -6.37 7.96
C ILE A 237 7.52 -7.88 7.76
N ASP A 238 7.58 -8.35 6.52
CA ASP A 238 7.56 -9.77 6.18
C ASP A 238 8.78 -10.50 6.75
N ASP A 239 9.96 -9.88 6.72
CA ASP A 239 11.17 -10.42 7.38
C ASP A 239 10.96 -10.62 8.90
N ARG A 240 10.26 -9.69 9.55
CA ARG A 240 9.95 -9.79 10.99
C ARG A 240 8.86 -10.81 11.30
N LEU A 241 7.87 -10.95 10.44
CA LEU A 241 6.88 -12.03 10.55
C LEU A 241 7.55 -13.39 10.42
N GLY A 242 8.54 -13.54 9.52
CA GLY A 242 9.32 -14.77 9.41
C GLY A 242 10.12 -15.08 10.69
N ALA A 243 10.74 -14.08 11.31
CA ALA A 243 11.44 -14.26 12.58
C ALA A 243 10.49 -14.64 13.74
N ILE A 244 9.26 -14.10 13.74
CA ILE A 244 8.22 -14.48 14.72
C ILE A 244 7.81 -15.93 14.51
N GLU A 245 7.58 -16.35 13.27
CA GLU A 245 7.22 -17.73 12.93
C GLU A 245 8.30 -18.72 13.37
N GLU A 246 9.58 -18.41 13.16
CA GLU A 246 10.70 -19.22 13.67
C GLU A 246 10.65 -19.40 15.20
N TYR A 247 10.31 -18.35 15.94
CA TYR A 247 10.22 -18.42 17.40
C TYR A 247 8.95 -19.11 17.88
N GLU A 248 7.84 -18.98 17.15
CA GLU A 248 6.61 -19.74 17.42
C GLU A 248 6.85 -21.25 17.25
N ASP A 249 7.58 -21.65 16.20
CA ASP A 249 7.97 -23.04 15.97
C ASP A 249 8.88 -23.56 17.09
N ARG A 250 9.92 -22.80 17.46
CA ARG A 250 10.82 -23.18 18.57
C ARG A 250 10.07 -23.37 19.88
N VAL A 251 9.17 -22.44 20.22
CA VAL A 251 8.36 -22.52 21.45
C VAL A 251 7.43 -23.72 21.41
N THR A 252 6.84 -24.02 20.26
CA THR A 252 5.96 -25.19 20.08
C THR A 252 6.74 -26.49 20.31
N THR A 253 7.91 -26.65 19.69
CA THR A 253 8.77 -27.82 19.93
C THR A 253 9.24 -27.92 21.39
N ALA A 254 9.57 -26.79 22.03
CA ALA A 254 9.96 -26.78 23.44
C ALA A 254 8.80 -27.20 24.36
N LEU A 255 7.58 -26.74 24.08
CA LEU A 255 6.38 -27.15 24.82
C LEU A 255 6.09 -28.64 24.69
N GLU A 256 6.23 -29.21 23.49
CA GLU A 256 6.05 -30.64 23.25
C GLU A 256 7.05 -31.46 24.07
N ARG A 257 8.34 -31.10 24.01
CA ARG A 257 9.39 -31.77 24.79
C ARG A 257 9.21 -31.63 26.30
N ALA A 258 8.80 -30.46 26.77
CA ALA A 258 8.49 -30.23 28.18
C ALA A 258 7.32 -31.11 28.64
N HIS A 259 6.29 -31.25 27.79
CA HIS A 259 5.14 -32.09 28.10
C HIS A 259 5.49 -33.59 28.11
N GLU A 260 6.29 -34.06 27.16
CA GLU A 260 6.81 -35.44 27.15
C GLU A 260 7.65 -35.73 28.40
N LEU A 261 8.56 -34.83 28.78
CA LEU A 261 9.36 -34.98 29.98
C LEU A 261 8.50 -35.02 31.25
N GLN A 262 7.51 -34.13 31.35
CA GLN A 262 6.57 -34.13 32.47
C GLN A 262 5.81 -35.45 32.57
N GLN A 263 5.33 -36.00 31.45
CA GLN A 263 4.64 -37.30 31.44
C GLN A 263 5.57 -38.44 31.88
N ASN A 264 6.82 -38.44 31.43
CA ASN A 264 7.82 -39.42 31.84
C ASN A 264 8.13 -39.35 33.35
N MET A 265 8.31 -38.13 33.87
CA MET A 265 8.51 -37.89 35.30
C MET A 265 7.34 -38.40 36.15
N GLU A 266 6.10 -38.10 35.74
CA GLU A 266 4.88 -38.57 36.42
C GLU A 266 4.76 -40.11 36.37
N GLN A 267 5.07 -40.74 35.23
CA GLN A 267 5.06 -42.20 35.12
C GLN A 267 6.11 -42.84 36.01
N HIS A 268 7.33 -42.29 36.03
CA HIS A 268 8.43 -42.79 36.85
C HIS A 268 8.11 -42.67 38.35
N SER A 269 7.58 -41.51 38.78
CA SER A 269 7.10 -41.30 40.16
C SER A 269 6.03 -42.32 40.58
N ARG A 270 5.02 -42.57 39.73
CA ARG A 270 3.99 -43.59 40.01
C ARG A 270 4.55 -45.01 40.06
N GLN A 271 5.55 -45.34 39.24
CA GLN A 271 6.21 -46.64 39.29
C GLN A 271 7.00 -46.82 40.60
N GLN A 272 7.67 -45.77 41.09
CA GLN A 272 8.37 -45.78 42.37
C GLN A 272 7.42 -45.95 43.55
N GLU A 273 6.29 -45.23 43.57
CA GLU A 273 5.25 -45.42 44.59
C GLU A 273 4.74 -46.88 44.60
N ARG A 274 4.47 -47.47 43.43
CA ARG A 274 4.05 -48.88 43.32
C ARG A 274 5.12 -49.86 43.81
N ALA A 275 6.40 -49.60 43.51
CA ALA A 275 7.52 -50.42 43.97
C ALA A 275 7.71 -50.34 45.50
N LEU A 276 7.52 -49.14 46.08
CA LEU A 276 7.58 -48.93 47.53
C LEU A 276 6.40 -49.60 48.26
N LEU A 277 5.18 -49.54 47.69
CA LEU A 277 4.01 -50.21 48.26
C LEU A 277 4.11 -51.75 48.21
N THR A 278 4.73 -52.32 47.18
CA THR A 278 4.93 -53.77 47.06
C THR A 278 6.05 -54.31 47.96
N THR A 279 7.07 -53.50 48.25
CA THR A 279 8.15 -53.86 49.20
C THR A 279 7.73 -53.69 50.65
N THR A 280 6.99 -52.63 50.99
CA THR A 280 6.44 -52.43 52.35
C THR A 280 5.28 -53.39 52.66
N GLY A 281 4.44 -53.72 51.68
CA GLY A 281 3.36 -54.70 51.82
C GLY A 281 3.83 -56.16 52.03
N ARG A 282 5.07 -56.50 51.64
CA ARG A 282 5.68 -57.82 51.94
C ARG A 282 6.33 -57.90 53.33
N ASN A 283 6.58 -56.77 53.99
CA ASN A 283 7.24 -56.72 55.31
C ASN A 283 6.27 -56.56 56.48
N ALA A 284 4.96 -56.73 56.28
CA ALA A 284 3.99 -56.88 57.37
C ALA A 284 3.39 -58.31 57.48
N PRO A 285 4.16 -59.38 57.79
CA PRO A 285 3.58 -60.66 58.18
C PRO A 285 3.13 -60.79 59.65
N TRP A 286 3.17 -59.76 60.51
CA TRP A 286 3.10 -59.98 61.98
C TRP A 286 2.15 -59.12 62.81
N ILE A 287 1.13 -58.49 62.23
CA ILE A 287 0.07 -57.86 63.05
C ILE A 287 -1.27 -58.46 62.65
N LEU A 288 -1.53 -59.66 63.17
CA LEU A 288 -2.83 -60.23 63.52
C LEU A 288 -2.57 -61.66 64.03
N ALA A 289 -2.20 -61.74 65.30
CA ALA A 289 -2.35 -62.92 66.15
C ALA A 289 -2.88 -62.43 67.51
#